data_AF-A0A246G7V6-F1
#
_entry.id   AF-A0A246G7V6-F1
#
_cell.length_a   1.000
_cell.length_b   1.000
_cell.length_c   1.000
_cell.angle_alpha   90.00
_cell.angle_beta   90.00
_cell.angle_gamma   90.00
#
_symmetry.space_group_name_H-M   'P 1'
#
loop_
_entity.id
_entity.type
_entity.pdbx_description
1 polymer ?
#
loop_
_entity_poly.entity_id
_entity_poly.type
_entity_poly.pdbx_seq_one_letter_code
_entity_poly.pdbx_strand_id
1 'polypeptide(L)'
;MRKSLLVLLLWAQAVVAQVPASNPQAGQPLALHTQQAIQRFLLHNRMLDTLQELDHAPYIVAADAGRVLGANGERVYARGALDPAVQRYGIFRRGKVYTDPDSQELLGINADDIGTARFLTAGDVSTLGVQRVTQEVRPGDRLLSQQATVDLANLVIQWPARAIAGHIIDVPRGVTQIGVLDAVTLNKGRRDGLMEGHLLAVVKAGEIVRDRMTGAPVKIPDEPAGTLLVFRTYEKLSYGLVLSASRSLAAMDRFEVPDRRQ
;
A
#
# COMPACT_ATOMS: atom_id res chain seq x y z
N MET A 1 -69.38 36.36 15.77
CA MET A 1 -69.28 35.98 14.33
C MET A 1 -67.80 35.95 13.96
N ARG A 2 -67.29 34.77 13.59
CA ARG A 2 -65.89 34.49 13.20
C ARG A 2 -65.65 34.83 11.71
N LYS A 3 -64.52 35.46 11.35
CA LYS A 3 -63.83 35.37 10.03
C LYS A 3 -62.33 35.64 10.26
N SER A 4 -61.51 34.60 10.41
CA SER A 4 -60.71 33.90 9.39
C SER A 4 -59.40 34.63 9.03
N LEU A 5 -58.31 34.15 9.63
CA LEU A 5 -56.92 34.41 9.24
C LEU A 5 -56.43 33.20 8.43
N LEU A 6 -55.94 33.43 7.23
CA LEU A 6 -55.45 32.41 6.29
C LEU A 6 -53.94 32.23 6.54
N VAL A 7 -53.53 31.06 7.04
CA VAL A 7 -52.12 30.67 7.20
C VAL A 7 -51.75 29.71 6.06
N LEU A 8 -50.82 30.16 5.22
CA LEU A 8 -50.16 29.37 4.18
C LEU A 8 -49.10 28.47 4.84
N LEU A 9 -49.34 27.16 4.86
CA LEU A 9 -48.33 26.16 5.21
C LEU A 9 -47.56 25.73 3.96
N LEU A 10 -46.34 26.23 3.82
CA LEU A 10 -45.34 25.73 2.87
C LEU A 10 -44.82 24.37 3.38
N TRP A 11 -45.01 23.31 2.60
CA TRP A 11 -44.38 22.02 2.84
C TRP A 11 -42.96 22.05 2.26
N ALA A 12 -41.95 22.19 3.11
CA ALA A 12 -40.57 21.91 2.73
C ALA A 12 -40.35 20.40 2.79
N GLN A 13 -40.33 19.72 1.64
CA GLN A 13 -39.82 18.36 1.59
C GLN A 13 -38.30 18.42 1.70
N ALA A 14 -37.77 17.92 2.82
CA ALA A 14 -36.36 17.64 2.96
C ALA A 14 -36.01 16.49 1.99
N VAL A 15 -35.31 16.84 0.90
CA VAL A 15 -34.64 15.84 0.08
C VAL A 15 -33.44 15.35 0.89
N VAL A 16 -33.61 14.22 1.57
CA VAL A 16 -32.49 13.45 2.10
C VAL A 16 -31.80 12.81 0.89
N ALA A 17 -30.70 13.41 0.45
CA ALA A 17 -29.81 12.75 -0.51
C ALA A 17 -29.20 11.53 0.17
N GLN A 18 -29.76 10.35 -0.07
CA GLN A 18 -29.05 9.10 0.20
C GLN A 18 -27.90 9.02 -0.81
N VAL A 19 -26.68 9.23 -0.34
CA VAL A 19 -25.49 8.79 -1.06
C VAL A 19 -25.25 7.35 -0.60
N PRO A 20 -25.66 6.31 -1.35
CA PRO A 20 -25.08 5.00 -1.10
C PRO A 20 -23.62 5.11 -1.53
N ALA A 21 -22.68 5.06 -0.58
CA ALA A 21 -21.36 4.55 -0.89
C ALA A 21 -21.59 3.09 -1.29
N SER A 22 -21.80 2.84 -2.58
CA SER A 22 -21.92 1.49 -3.11
C SER A 22 -20.62 0.78 -2.77
N ASN A 23 -20.68 -0.19 -1.86
CA ASN A 23 -19.52 -1.03 -1.59
C ASN A 23 -19.03 -1.62 -2.93
N PRO A 24 -17.71 -1.66 -3.16
CA PRO A 24 -17.17 -2.20 -4.39
C PRO A 24 -17.71 -3.61 -4.63
N GLN A 25 -18.25 -3.87 -5.82
CA GLN A 25 -18.82 -5.17 -6.15
C GLN A 25 -17.81 -6.05 -6.89
N ALA A 26 -17.79 -7.34 -6.56
CA ALA A 26 -17.00 -8.29 -7.32
C ALA A 26 -17.46 -8.35 -8.80
N GLY A 27 -16.51 -8.60 -9.69
CA GLY A 27 -16.71 -8.61 -11.14
C GLY A 27 -16.58 -7.23 -11.80
N GLN A 28 -16.40 -6.16 -11.03
CA GLN A 28 -16.20 -4.82 -11.59
C GLN A 28 -14.71 -4.51 -11.84
N PRO A 29 -14.37 -3.80 -12.93
CA PRO A 29 -13.03 -3.26 -13.14
C PRO A 29 -12.73 -2.13 -12.15
N LEU A 30 -11.45 -1.84 -11.96
CA LEU A 30 -11.05 -0.71 -11.11
C LEU A 30 -11.46 0.63 -11.70
N ALA A 31 -12.01 1.52 -10.87
CA ALA A 31 -12.25 2.89 -11.25
C ALA A 31 -10.93 3.63 -11.53
N LEU A 32 -10.95 4.60 -12.46
CA LEU A 32 -9.74 5.30 -12.90
C LEU A 32 -8.98 5.99 -11.75
N HIS A 33 -9.69 6.59 -10.79
CA HIS A 33 -9.06 7.24 -9.64
C HIS A 33 -8.34 6.23 -8.73
N THR A 34 -8.90 5.02 -8.57
CA THR A 34 -8.29 3.91 -7.84
C THR A 34 -7.01 3.45 -8.55
N GLN A 35 -7.06 3.28 -9.87
CA GLN A 35 -5.89 2.92 -10.67
C GLN A 35 -4.78 3.97 -10.53
N GLN A 36 -5.11 5.26 -10.60
CA GLN A 36 -4.16 6.35 -10.42
C GLN A 36 -3.54 6.38 -9.02
N ALA A 37 -4.33 6.12 -7.97
CA ALA A 37 -3.83 6.02 -6.60
C ALA A 37 -2.80 4.87 -6.46
N ILE A 38 -3.12 3.70 -7.00
CA ILE A 38 -2.22 2.54 -7.01
C ILE A 38 -0.95 2.83 -7.82
N GLN A 39 -1.07 3.41 -9.01
CA GLN A 39 0.09 3.78 -9.84
C GLN A 39 1.03 4.71 -9.10
N ARG A 40 0.52 5.78 -8.48
CA ARG A 40 1.34 6.73 -7.71
C ARG A 40 2.04 6.05 -6.54
N PHE A 41 1.36 5.13 -5.86
CA PHE A 41 1.96 4.37 -4.77
C PHE A 41 3.11 3.49 -5.27
N LEU A 42 2.90 2.73 -6.33
CA LEU A 42 3.90 1.82 -6.90
C LEU A 42 5.12 2.53 -7.52
N LEU A 43 5.02 3.82 -7.86
CA LEU A 43 6.16 4.60 -8.34
C LEU A 43 7.26 4.79 -7.30
N HIS A 44 6.89 4.82 -6.02
CA HIS A 44 7.79 5.19 -4.91
C HIS A 44 7.94 4.11 -3.85
N ASN A 45 7.17 3.02 -3.95
CA ASN A 45 7.18 1.94 -2.97
C ASN A 45 7.52 0.63 -3.65
N ARG A 46 8.54 -0.05 -3.13
CA ARG A 46 8.97 -1.36 -3.59
C ARG A 46 9.21 -2.26 -2.38
N MET A 47 8.51 -3.39 -2.32
CA MET A 47 8.80 -4.44 -1.36
C MET A 47 9.74 -5.48 -1.99
N LEU A 48 10.58 -6.08 -1.15
CA LEU A 48 11.35 -7.29 -1.44
C LEU A 48 10.95 -8.40 -0.47
N ASP A 49 10.86 -9.63 -0.99
CA ASP A 49 10.47 -10.81 -0.21
C ASP A 49 11.58 -11.22 0.77
N THR A 50 12.84 -11.01 0.38
CA THR A 50 14.01 -11.44 1.15
C THR A 50 15.08 -10.35 1.28
N LEU A 51 15.89 -10.42 2.34
CA LEU A 51 17.06 -9.52 2.52
C LEU A 51 18.13 -9.81 1.45
N GLN A 52 18.26 -11.08 1.08
CA GLN A 52 19.26 -11.56 0.14
C GLN A 52 19.11 -10.91 -1.24
N GLU A 53 17.88 -10.67 -1.70
CA GLU A 53 17.64 -9.95 -2.97
C GLU A 53 18.31 -8.57 -3.00
N LEU A 54 18.24 -7.83 -1.88
CA LEU A 54 18.85 -6.51 -1.79
C LEU A 54 20.38 -6.61 -1.56
N ASP A 55 20.81 -7.56 -0.74
CA ASP A 55 22.22 -7.73 -0.38
C ASP A 55 23.09 -8.17 -1.55
N HIS A 56 22.53 -8.97 -2.47
CA HIS A 56 23.19 -9.42 -3.70
C HIS A 56 22.97 -8.49 -4.90
N ALA A 57 22.12 -7.48 -4.78
CA ALA A 57 21.90 -6.52 -5.85
C ALA A 57 23.18 -5.71 -6.15
N PRO A 58 23.43 -5.35 -7.42
CA PRO A 58 24.48 -4.39 -7.77
C PRO A 58 24.35 -3.11 -6.96
N TYR A 59 25.45 -2.43 -6.67
CA TYR A 59 25.46 -1.30 -5.75
C TYR A 59 26.31 -0.14 -6.26
N ILE A 60 25.95 1.07 -5.84
CA ILE A 60 26.70 2.29 -6.12
C ILE A 60 27.99 2.29 -5.32
N VAL A 61 29.11 2.51 -6.00
CA VAL A 61 30.45 2.63 -5.41
C VAL A 61 30.81 4.10 -5.21
N ALA A 62 30.48 4.95 -6.18
CA ALA A 62 30.79 6.38 -6.14
C ALA A 62 29.86 7.20 -7.06
N ALA A 63 29.80 8.50 -6.81
CA ALA A 63 29.28 9.51 -7.74
C ALA A 63 30.45 10.31 -8.33
N ASP A 64 30.27 10.91 -9.51
CA ASP A 64 31.31 11.67 -10.22
C ASP A 64 31.77 12.93 -9.45
N ALA A 65 32.99 13.39 -9.76
CA ALA A 65 33.61 14.66 -9.34
C ALA A 65 34.00 14.88 -7.87
N GLY A 66 34.23 13.84 -7.05
CA GLY A 66 34.85 14.01 -5.71
C GLY A 66 34.04 14.90 -4.75
N ARG A 67 32.81 15.22 -5.13
CA ARG A 67 31.82 15.85 -4.27
C ARG A 67 30.90 14.73 -3.82
N VAL A 68 30.60 14.72 -2.53
CA VAL A 68 29.45 14.00 -2.00
C VAL A 68 28.23 14.49 -2.82
N LEU A 69 27.26 13.62 -3.11
CA LEU A 69 25.92 13.94 -3.63
C LEU A 69 25.73 13.83 -5.16
N GLY A 70 25.34 12.63 -5.62
CA GLY A 70 24.83 12.41 -6.99
C GLY A 70 23.51 13.15 -7.23
N ALA A 71 23.55 14.22 -8.04
CA ALA A 71 22.38 15.00 -8.44
C ALA A 71 21.81 14.54 -9.81
N ASN A 72 20.63 15.04 -10.17
CA ASN A 72 20.04 14.76 -11.49
C ASN A 72 21.03 15.11 -12.63
N GLY A 73 21.24 14.18 -13.55
CA GLY A 73 22.14 14.36 -14.70
C GLY A 73 23.61 13.99 -14.44
N GLU A 74 23.98 13.68 -13.20
CA GLU A 74 25.34 13.27 -12.86
C GLU A 74 25.58 11.78 -13.13
N ARG A 75 26.86 11.41 -13.23
CA ARG A 75 27.28 10.02 -13.38
C ARG A 75 27.47 9.37 -12.03
N VAL A 76 27.07 8.10 -11.96
CA VAL A 76 27.34 7.22 -10.83
C VAL A 76 28.00 5.94 -11.34
N TYR A 77 28.80 5.36 -10.47
CA TYR A 77 29.60 4.18 -10.74
C TYR A 77 29.09 3.04 -9.89
N ALA A 78 28.81 1.89 -10.50
CA ALA A 78 28.22 0.76 -9.82
C ALA A 78 28.98 -0.54 -10.06
N ARG A 79 28.99 -1.40 -9.05
CA ARG A 79 29.61 -2.72 -9.11
C ARG A 79 28.55 -3.82 -8.97
N GLY A 80 28.74 -4.90 -9.72
CA GLY A 80 27.84 -6.05 -9.76
C GLY A 80 27.43 -6.38 -11.19
N ALA A 81 26.65 -7.46 -11.34
CA ALA A 81 26.15 -7.88 -12.64
C ALA A 81 24.95 -7.01 -13.05
N LEU A 82 25.22 -5.98 -13.85
CA LEU A 82 24.18 -5.20 -14.54
C LEU A 82 23.98 -5.78 -15.93
N ASP A 83 22.73 -6.08 -16.27
CA ASP A 83 22.33 -6.48 -17.61
C ASP A 83 22.39 -5.27 -18.56
N PRO A 84 23.23 -5.30 -19.61
CA PRO A 84 23.29 -4.23 -20.61
C PRO A 84 22.00 -4.06 -21.42
N ALA A 85 21.14 -5.08 -21.51
CA ALA A 85 19.85 -4.98 -22.18
C ALA A 85 18.85 -4.13 -21.37
N VAL A 86 19.04 -4.04 -20.05
CA VAL A 86 18.22 -3.21 -19.17
C VAL A 86 18.71 -1.77 -19.22
N GLN A 87 17.92 -0.91 -19.87
CA GLN A 87 18.30 0.50 -20.03
C GLN A 87 18.15 1.31 -18.74
N ARG A 88 17.24 0.94 -17.85
CA ARG A 88 16.89 1.74 -16.66
C ARG A 88 16.88 0.88 -15.40
N TYR A 89 17.56 1.38 -14.38
CA TYR A 89 17.61 0.83 -13.04
C TYR A 89 16.97 1.83 -12.06
N GLY A 90 16.27 1.29 -11.06
CA GLY A 90 15.93 2.06 -9.88
C GLY A 90 17.07 2.00 -8.86
N ILE A 91 17.31 3.11 -8.17
CA ILE A 91 18.26 3.22 -7.07
C ILE A 91 17.44 3.13 -5.79
N PHE A 92 17.77 2.17 -4.94
CA PHE A 92 17.04 1.89 -3.72
C PHE A 92 17.97 1.79 -2.52
N ARG A 93 17.43 2.15 -1.36
CA ARG A 93 18.08 1.95 -0.07
C ARG A 93 17.26 1.00 0.79
N ARG A 94 17.93 0.24 1.65
CA ARG A 94 17.23 -0.58 2.64
C ARG A 94 16.39 0.31 3.57
N GLY A 95 15.09 0.10 3.55
CA GLY A 95 14.12 0.78 4.41
C GLY A 95 13.64 -0.09 5.55
N LYS A 96 12.36 0.07 5.90
CA LYS A 96 11.69 -0.63 7.01
C LYS A 96 11.62 -2.14 6.77
N VAL A 97 11.88 -2.91 7.82
CA VAL A 97 11.68 -4.36 7.85
C VAL A 97 10.28 -4.66 8.39
N TYR A 98 9.54 -5.50 7.70
CA TYR A 98 8.21 -5.94 8.12
C TYR A 98 8.28 -7.32 8.76
N THR A 99 7.70 -7.41 9.95
CA THR A 99 7.57 -8.65 10.72
C THR A 99 6.10 -8.91 11.01
N ASP A 100 5.76 -10.19 11.09
CA ASP A 100 4.42 -10.59 11.47
C ASP A 100 4.20 -10.32 12.97
N PRO A 101 3.13 -9.60 13.36
CA PRO A 101 2.92 -9.23 14.75
C PRO A 101 2.71 -10.44 15.66
N ASP A 102 2.16 -11.55 15.13
CA ASP A 102 1.82 -12.74 15.91
C ASP A 102 3.02 -13.70 16.03
N SER A 103 3.64 -14.01 14.89
CA SER A 103 4.71 -15.02 14.81
C SER A 103 6.12 -14.45 14.87
N GLN A 104 6.29 -13.13 14.75
CA GLN A 104 7.57 -12.43 14.65
C GLN A 104 8.43 -12.84 13.43
N GLU A 105 7.81 -13.51 12.45
CA GLU A 105 8.47 -13.91 11.21
C GLU A 105 8.80 -12.69 10.34
N LEU A 106 9.97 -12.68 9.70
CA LEU A 106 10.28 -11.73 8.63
C LEU A 106 9.35 -11.94 7.43
N LEU A 107 8.57 -10.90 7.09
CA LEU A 107 7.63 -10.88 5.99
C LEU A 107 8.18 -10.24 4.71
N GLY A 108 9.04 -9.23 4.86
CA GLY A 108 9.63 -8.51 3.74
C GLY A 108 10.33 -7.23 4.17
N ILE A 109 10.95 -6.53 3.22
CA ILE A 109 11.68 -5.28 3.46
C ILE A 109 11.28 -4.24 2.43
N ASN A 110 11.00 -3.02 2.90
CA ASN A 110 10.82 -1.87 2.03
C ASN A 110 12.16 -1.47 1.41
N ALA A 111 12.17 -1.29 0.10
CA ALA A 111 13.25 -0.66 -0.64
C ALA A 111 12.84 0.80 -0.88
N ASP A 112 13.46 1.72 -0.15
CA ASP A 112 13.19 3.15 -0.24
C ASP A 112 13.69 3.69 -1.58
N ASP A 113 12.82 4.39 -2.30
CA ASP A 113 13.13 4.98 -3.62
C ASP A 113 14.08 6.18 -3.48
N ILE A 114 15.33 5.99 -3.92
CA ILE A 114 16.35 7.04 -3.96
C ILE A 114 16.36 7.74 -5.33
N GLY A 115 16.01 7.01 -6.39
CA GLY A 115 16.01 7.58 -7.74
C GLY A 115 16.00 6.55 -8.86
N THR A 116 16.29 7.00 -10.07
CA THR A 116 16.50 6.12 -11.23
C THR A 116 17.76 6.52 -11.99
N ALA A 117 18.45 5.53 -12.55
CA ALA A 117 19.62 5.72 -13.38
C ALA A 117 19.49 4.95 -14.70
N ARG A 118 20.07 5.51 -15.75
CA ARG A 118 20.18 4.88 -17.07
C ARG A 118 21.55 4.26 -17.21
N PHE A 119 21.61 3.00 -17.65
CA PHE A 119 22.87 2.34 -17.95
C PHE A 119 23.56 3.04 -19.14
N LEU A 120 24.85 3.35 -19.02
CA LEU A 120 25.61 4.03 -20.07
C LEU A 120 26.71 3.13 -20.64
N THR A 121 27.54 2.53 -19.78
CA THR A 121 28.72 1.79 -20.21
C THR A 121 29.05 0.67 -19.24
N ALA A 122 29.33 -0.52 -19.79
CA ALA A 122 29.80 -1.68 -19.06
C ALA A 122 31.30 -1.54 -18.70
N GLY A 123 31.70 -2.12 -17.58
CA GLY A 123 33.09 -2.23 -17.14
C GLY A 123 33.17 -2.91 -15.77
N ASP A 124 34.38 -3.07 -15.23
CA ASP A 124 34.60 -3.59 -13.86
C ASP A 124 33.77 -2.83 -12.82
N VAL A 125 33.62 -1.54 -13.07
CA VAL A 125 32.62 -0.67 -12.46
C VAL A 125 31.85 -0.02 -13.60
N SER A 126 30.57 -0.37 -13.72
CA SER A 126 29.71 0.16 -14.76
C SER A 126 29.35 1.62 -14.49
N THR A 127 29.20 2.40 -15.56
CA THR A 127 28.80 3.81 -15.47
C THR A 127 27.30 3.94 -15.78
N LEU A 128 26.59 4.65 -14.91
CA LEU A 128 25.19 5.00 -15.11
C LEU A 128 25.01 6.52 -15.02
N GLY A 129 24.00 7.04 -15.73
CA GLY A 129 23.58 8.44 -15.64
C GLY A 129 22.30 8.56 -14.82
N VAL A 130 22.34 9.35 -13.75
CA VAL A 130 21.19 9.57 -12.88
C VAL A 130 20.12 10.38 -13.62
N GLN A 131 18.89 9.88 -13.65
CA GLN A 131 17.75 10.49 -14.36
C GLN A 131 16.78 11.20 -13.40
N ARG A 132 16.56 10.62 -12.22
CA ARG A 132 15.68 11.14 -11.18
C ARG A 132 16.31 10.88 -9.83
N VAL A 133 16.21 11.85 -8.94
CA VAL A 133 16.66 11.79 -7.55
C VAL A 133 15.51 12.24 -6.67
N THR A 134 15.10 11.39 -5.73
CA THR A 134 14.17 11.73 -4.63
C THR A 134 14.93 11.99 -3.34
N GLN A 135 16.05 11.30 -3.17
CA GLN A 135 16.99 11.48 -2.07
C GLN A 135 18.41 11.36 -2.59
N GLU A 136 19.37 11.94 -1.89
CA GLU A 136 20.78 11.81 -2.22
C GLU A 136 21.20 10.35 -2.44
N VAL A 137 21.82 10.11 -3.61
CA VAL A 137 22.47 8.83 -3.96
C VAL A 137 23.81 8.71 -3.23
N ARG A 138 24.00 7.59 -2.53
CA ARG A 138 25.16 7.31 -1.68
C ARG A 138 25.85 6.00 -2.07
N PRO A 139 27.15 5.85 -1.78
CA PRO A 139 27.81 4.55 -1.82
C PRO A 139 27.05 3.52 -0.97
N GLY A 140 26.82 2.34 -1.53
CA GLY A 140 26.04 1.27 -0.91
C GLY A 140 24.56 1.25 -1.29
N ASP A 141 24.02 2.31 -1.91
CA ASP A 141 22.69 2.23 -2.50
C ASP A 141 22.62 1.15 -3.59
N ARG A 142 21.51 0.43 -3.66
CA ARG A 142 21.33 -0.76 -4.49
C ARG A 142 20.63 -0.43 -5.79
N LEU A 143 21.05 -1.08 -6.87
CA LEU A 143 20.43 -1.00 -8.17
C LEU A 143 19.54 -2.22 -8.37
N LEU A 144 18.27 -1.96 -8.62
CA LEU A 144 17.30 -2.99 -8.95
C LEU A 144 16.74 -2.71 -10.34
N SER A 145 16.63 -3.76 -11.16
CA SER A 145 15.91 -3.66 -12.43
C SER A 145 14.45 -3.28 -12.19
N GLN A 146 13.83 -2.67 -13.19
CA GLN A 146 12.42 -2.30 -13.11
C GLN A 146 11.55 -3.56 -12.92
N GLN A 147 10.64 -3.52 -11.95
CA GLN A 147 9.72 -4.63 -11.71
C GLN A 147 8.63 -4.66 -12.79
N ALA A 148 8.06 -5.84 -13.03
CA ALA A 148 6.89 -5.96 -13.90
C ALA A 148 5.78 -5.00 -13.44
N THR A 149 5.22 -4.28 -14.41
CA THR A 149 4.07 -3.39 -14.22
C THR A 149 2.84 -4.23 -13.91
N VAL A 150 2.03 -3.79 -12.95
CA VAL A 150 0.71 -4.38 -12.69
C VAL A 150 -0.25 -3.86 -13.76
N ASP A 151 -0.95 -4.75 -14.46
CA ASP A 151 -1.97 -4.38 -15.42
C ASP A 151 -3.28 -4.01 -14.73
N LEU A 152 -3.30 -2.79 -14.17
CA LEU A 152 -4.43 -2.26 -13.41
C LEU A 152 -5.69 -2.04 -14.25
N ALA A 153 -5.55 -1.96 -15.58
CA ALA A 153 -6.69 -1.76 -16.48
C ALA A 153 -7.54 -3.02 -16.59
N ASN A 154 -6.90 -4.19 -16.54
CA ASN A 154 -7.57 -5.50 -16.58
C ASN A 154 -7.78 -6.11 -15.20
N LEU A 155 -7.41 -5.41 -14.12
CA LEU A 155 -7.63 -5.90 -12.77
C LEU A 155 -9.12 -5.79 -12.40
N VAL A 156 -9.69 -6.91 -12.00
CA VAL A 156 -11.10 -7.03 -11.61
C VAL A 156 -11.20 -7.34 -10.12
N ILE A 157 -12.18 -6.72 -9.47
CA ILE A 157 -12.46 -6.96 -8.05
C ILE A 157 -13.03 -8.37 -7.88
N GLN A 158 -12.47 -9.15 -6.96
CA GLN A 158 -12.89 -10.53 -6.69
C GLN A 158 -12.91 -10.82 -5.19
N TRP A 159 -13.79 -11.72 -4.76
CA TRP A 159 -13.74 -12.22 -3.39
C TRP A 159 -12.75 -13.37 -3.29
N PRO A 160 -11.96 -13.46 -2.20
CA PRO A 160 -11.16 -14.65 -1.95
C PRO A 160 -12.05 -15.91 -1.86
N ALA A 161 -11.61 -16.98 -2.52
CA ALA A 161 -12.32 -18.26 -2.48
C ALA A 161 -12.20 -18.96 -1.11
N ARG A 162 -11.07 -18.75 -0.41
CA ARG A 162 -10.76 -19.33 0.90
C ARG A 162 -10.87 -18.26 1.98
N ALA A 163 -11.21 -18.68 3.20
CA ALA A 163 -11.15 -17.81 4.36
C ALA A 163 -9.70 -17.38 4.62
N ILE A 164 -9.48 -16.08 4.69
CA ILE A 164 -8.19 -15.45 4.96
C ILE A 164 -8.46 -14.33 5.96
N ALA A 165 -7.64 -14.25 7.01
CA ALA A 165 -7.68 -13.18 7.98
C ALA A 165 -6.25 -12.76 8.37
N GLY A 166 -6.09 -11.50 8.76
CA GLY A 166 -4.81 -10.93 9.15
C GLY A 166 -4.95 -9.50 9.67
N HIS A 167 -3.83 -8.78 9.70
CA HIS A 167 -3.73 -7.42 10.21
C HIS A 167 -3.11 -6.47 9.19
N ILE A 168 -3.60 -5.24 9.18
CA ILE A 168 -2.88 -4.13 8.56
C ILE A 168 -1.65 -3.84 9.42
N ILE A 169 -0.45 -4.00 8.89
CA ILE A 169 0.79 -3.85 9.67
C ILE A 169 1.47 -2.50 9.49
N ASP A 170 1.15 -1.78 8.42
CA ASP A 170 1.77 -0.48 8.16
C ASP A 170 1.05 0.37 7.14
N VAL A 171 1.37 1.66 7.18
CA VAL A 171 1.01 2.66 6.18
C VAL A 171 2.29 3.33 5.72
N PRO A 172 2.81 3.04 4.51
CA PRO A 172 4.16 3.47 4.11
C PRO A 172 4.41 4.99 4.12
N ARG A 173 3.36 5.82 4.20
CA ARG A 173 3.47 7.29 4.36
C ARG A 173 3.52 7.78 5.82
N GLY A 174 3.49 6.87 6.80
CA GLY A 174 3.62 7.20 8.23
C GLY A 174 2.44 8.02 8.79
N VAL A 175 1.28 7.99 8.15
CA VAL A 175 0.07 8.63 8.68
C VAL A 175 -0.48 7.82 9.85
N THR A 176 -0.93 8.50 10.90
CA THR A 176 -1.52 7.86 12.09
C THR A 176 -2.94 7.35 11.85
N GLN A 177 -3.61 7.85 10.81
CA GLN A 177 -4.95 7.47 10.41
C GLN A 177 -4.95 7.06 8.94
N ILE A 178 -5.60 5.95 8.63
CA ILE A 178 -5.75 5.42 7.28
C ILE A 178 -7.10 5.89 6.72
N GLY A 179 -7.04 6.63 5.62
CA GLY A 179 -8.20 7.12 4.89
C GLY A 179 -8.51 6.31 3.62
N VAL A 180 -9.57 6.71 2.93
CA VAL A 180 -9.95 6.15 1.63
C VAL A 180 -8.86 6.51 0.59
N LEU A 181 -8.51 5.53 -0.26
CA LEU A 181 -7.40 5.56 -1.22
C LEU A 181 -6.00 5.59 -0.61
N ASP A 182 -5.86 5.38 0.71
CA ASP A 182 -4.54 5.09 1.28
C ASP A 182 -4.13 3.65 1.00
N ALA A 183 -2.85 3.49 0.66
CA ALA A 183 -2.22 2.19 0.52
C ALA A 183 -1.72 1.70 1.89
N VAL A 184 -1.96 0.43 2.16
CA VAL A 184 -1.65 -0.25 3.41
C VAL A 184 -0.86 -1.53 3.13
N THR A 185 -0.08 -1.96 4.12
CA THR A 185 0.64 -3.25 4.07
C THR A 185 -0.09 -4.27 4.92
N LEU A 186 -0.29 -5.47 4.39
CA LEU A 186 -1.02 -6.57 5.03
C LEU A 186 -0.07 -7.72 5.35
N ASN A 187 -0.22 -8.36 6.52
CA ASN A 187 0.65 -9.49 6.93
C ASN A 187 0.33 -10.84 6.28
N LYS A 188 -0.33 -10.83 5.12
CA LYS A 188 -0.65 -12.03 4.34
C LYS A 188 -0.27 -11.80 2.88
N GLY A 189 0.24 -12.83 2.22
CA GLY A 189 0.72 -12.79 0.85
C GLY A 189 0.19 -13.94 -0.01
N ARG A 190 0.91 -14.25 -1.10
CA ARG A 190 0.60 -15.36 -2.02
C ARG A 190 0.57 -16.70 -1.29
N ARG A 191 1.45 -16.91 -0.30
CA ARG A 191 1.48 -18.17 0.49
C ARG A 191 0.18 -18.42 1.24
N ASP A 192 -0.50 -17.34 1.64
CA ASP A 192 -1.76 -17.37 2.37
C ASP A 192 -2.98 -17.42 1.43
N GLY A 193 -2.76 -17.34 0.11
CA GLY A 193 -3.80 -17.37 -0.91
C GLY A 193 -4.38 -16.01 -1.28
N LEU A 194 -3.73 -14.89 -0.89
CA LEU A 194 -4.09 -13.58 -1.43
C LEU A 194 -3.62 -13.43 -2.87
N MET A 195 -4.47 -12.79 -3.68
CA MET A 195 -4.21 -12.47 -5.08
C MET A 195 -4.58 -11.02 -5.35
N GLU A 196 -3.97 -10.44 -6.38
CA GLU A 196 -4.33 -9.11 -6.87
C GLU A 196 -5.80 -9.12 -7.32
N GLY A 197 -6.55 -8.08 -6.97
CA GLY A 197 -7.99 -8.00 -7.19
C GLY A 197 -8.83 -8.45 -5.99
N HIS A 198 -8.25 -9.10 -4.97
CA HIS A 198 -9.01 -9.55 -3.81
C HIS A 198 -9.58 -8.39 -2.98
N LEU A 199 -10.88 -8.44 -2.71
CA LEU A 199 -11.60 -7.52 -1.83
C LEU A 199 -11.71 -8.12 -0.42
N LEU A 200 -11.25 -7.38 0.58
CA LEU A 200 -11.28 -7.76 2.00
C LEU A 200 -12.08 -6.73 2.81
N ALA A 201 -12.67 -7.19 3.92
CA ALA A 201 -13.35 -6.35 4.88
C ALA A 201 -12.37 -6.00 5.99
N VAL A 202 -12.46 -4.77 6.49
CA VAL A 202 -11.69 -4.31 7.65
C VAL A 202 -12.63 -4.25 8.84
N VAL A 203 -12.18 -4.84 9.94
CA VAL A 203 -12.92 -4.96 11.20
C VAL A 203 -12.10 -4.34 12.30
N LYS A 204 -12.71 -3.41 13.05
CA LYS A 204 -12.09 -2.82 14.22
C LYS A 204 -12.41 -3.68 15.44
N ALA A 205 -11.37 -4.16 16.10
CA ALA A 205 -11.53 -4.95 17.31
C ALA A 205 -12.14 -4.07 18.41
N GLY A 206 -13.22 -4.51 19.05
CA GLY A 206 -13.81 -3.76 20.14
C GLY A 206 -12.87 -3.69 21.35
N GLU A 207 -12.89 -2.61 22.11
CA GLU A 207 -12.03 -2.48 23.29
C GLU A 207 -12.51 -3.39 24.43
N ILE A 208 -11.61 -3.77 25.33
CA ILE A 208 -12.00 -4.39 26.61
C ILE A 208 -12.20 -3.26 27.60
N VAL A 209 -13.45 -3.00 27.97
CA VAL A 209 -13.82 -1.96 28.93
C VAL A 209 -14.16 -2.60 30.27
N ARG A 210 -13.87 -1.90 31.36
CA ARG A 210 -14.31 -2.33 32.68
C ARG A 210 -15.76 -1.89 32.88
N ASP A 211 -16.65 -2.85 33.08
CA ASP A 211 -18.02 -2.57 33.49
C ASP A 211 -18.00 -1.92 34.87
N ARG A 212 -18.56 -0.70 34.96
CA ARG A 212 -18.57 0.09 36.21
C ARG A 212 -19.53 -0.49 37.26
N MET A 213 -20.52 -1.29 36.86
CA MET A 213 -21.50 -1.88 37.76
C MET A 213 -21.01 -3.19 38.34
N THR A 214 -20.48 -4.09 37.50
CA THR A 214 -20.03 -5.42 37.91
C THR A 214 -18.54 -5.48 38.23
N GLY A 215 -17.76 -4.50 37.76
CA GLY A 215 -16.31 -4.47 37.89
C GLY A 215 -15.57 -5.41 36.92
N ALA A 216 -16.29 -6.22 36.14
CA ALA A 216 -15.73 -7.22 35.24
C ALA A 216 -15.24 -6.59 33.91
N PRO A 217 -14.21 -7.16 33.27
CA PRO A 217 -13.84 -6.79 31.91
C PRO A 217 -14.90 -7.28 30.92
N VAL A 218 -15.40 -6.39 30.08
CA VAL A 218 -16.37 -6.67 29.01
C VAL A 218 -15.74 -6.33 27.67
N LYS A 219 -15.70 -7.30 26.77
CA LYS A 219 -15.26 -7.10 25.39
C LYS A 219 -16.39 -6.46 24.59
N ILE A 220 -16.15 -5.24 24.09
CA ILE A 220 -17.06 -4.62 23.13
C ILE A 220 -17.03 -5.43 21.83
N PRO A 221 -18.18 -5.61 21.15
CA PRO A 221 -18.22 -6.31 19.87
C PRO A 221 -17.29 -5.69 18.84
N ASP A 222 -16.76 -6.54 17.96
CA ASP A 222 -16.01 -6.10 16.78
C ASP A 222 -16.97 -5.42 15.79
N GLU A 223 -16.50 -4.36 15.13
CA GLU A 223 -17.35 -3.55 14.24
C GLU A 223 -16.78 -3.46 12.82
N PRO A 224 -17.64 -3.49 11.78
CA PRO A 224 -17.22 -3.21 10.41
C PRO A 224 -16.68 -1.79 10.28
N ALA A 225 -15.46 -1.67 9.74
CA ALA A 225 -14.74 -0.40 9.67
C ALA A 225 -14.45 0.05 8.22
N GLY A 226 -14.46 -0.85 7.25
CA GLY A 226 -14.20 -0.50 5.85
C GLY A 226 -13.95 -1.70 4.94
N THR A 227 -13.46 -1.43 3.73
CA THR A 227 -13.02 -2.44 2.76
C THR A 227 -11.68 -2.05 2.15
N LEU A 228 -10.92 -3.06 1.73
CA LEU A 228 -9.65 -2.89 1.04
C LEU A 228 -9.53 -3.81 -0.18
N LEU A 229 -8.79 -3.35 -1.18
CA LEU A 229 -8.46 -4.09 -2.38
C LEU A 229 -6.98 -4.43 -2.39
N VAL A 230 -6.66 -5.72 -2.47
CA VAL A 230 -5.29 -6.18 -2.70
C VAL A 230 -4.91 -5.87 -4.15
N PHE A 231 -3.87 -5.07 -4.37
CA PHE A 231 -3.42 -4.70 -5.73
C PHE A 231 -2.01 -5.17 -6.05
N ARG A 232 -1.26 -5.63 -5.05
CA ARG A 232 0.03 -6.27 -5.27
C ARG A 232 0.33 -7.31 -4.19
N THR A 233 0.77 -8.48 -4.61
CA THR A 233 1.08 -9.58 -3.68
C THR A 233 2.55 -9.98 -3.74
N TYR A 234 3.10 -10.26 -2.57
CA TYR A 234 4.43 -10.80 -2.35
C TYR A 234 4.28 -12.19 -1.73
N GLU A 235 5.37 -12.89 -1.43
CA GLU A 235 5.30 -14.24 -0.89
C GLU A 235 4.55 -14.26 0.46
N LYS A 236 4.93 -13.39 1.39
CA LYS A 236 4.44 -13.41 2.79
C LYS A 236 3.57 -12.20 3.17
N LEU A 237 3.56 -11.16 2.36
CA LEU A 237 2.80 -9.93 2.61
C LEU A 237 2.15 -9.41 1.32
N SER A 238 1.32 -8.40 1.44
CA SER A 238 0.70 -7.75 0.27
C SER A 238 0.45 -6.27 0.51
N TYR A 239 0.28 -5.54 -0.58
CA TYR A 239 -0.25 -4.18 -0.54
C TYR A 239 -1.75 -4.17 -0.83
N GLY A 240 -2.49 -3.46 0.02
CA GLY A 240 -3.90 -3.18 -0.13
C GLY A 240 -4.16 -1.69 -0.32
N LEU A 241 -5.25 -1.33 -0.98
CA LEU A 241 -5.77 0.03 -1.07
C LEU A 241 -7.11 0.10 -0.36
N VAL A 242 -7.28 1.03 0.57
CA VAL A 242 -8.56 1.24 1.24
C VAL A 242 -9.57 1.81 0.25
N LEU A 243 -10.70 1.11 0.04
CA LEU A 243 -11.75 1.55 -0.88
C LEU A 243 -12.90 2.26 -0.15
N SER A 244 -13.20 1.84 1.07
CA SER A 244 -14.19 2.48 1.93
C SER A 244 -13.75 2.44 3.39
N ALA A 245 -14.15 3.44 4.16
CA ALA A 245 -13.92 3.52 5.59
C ALA A 245 -15.14 4.18 6.25
N SER A 246 -15.85 3.44 7.09
CA SER A 246 -16.95 3.97 7.93
C SER A 246 -16.42 4.58 9.22
N ARG A 247 -15.21 4.18 9.63
CA ARG A 247 -14.48 4.65 10.81
C ARG A 247 -13.01 4.88 10.45
N SER A 248 -12.30 5.60 11.32
CA SER A 248 -10.85 5.75 11.17
C SER A 248 -10.16 4.39 11.30
N LEU A 249 -9.47 4.00 10.24
CA LEU A 249 -8.68 2.78 10.18
C LEU A 249 -7.26 3.04 10.70
N ALA A 250 -6.65 2.02 11.29
CA ALA A 250 -5.32 2.09 11.86
C ALA A 250 -4.52 0.80 11.60
N ALA A 251 -3.20 0.88 11.81
CA ALA A 251 -2.38 -0.32 11.94
C ALA A 251 -2.92 -1.20 13.09
N MET A 252 -2.73 -2.51 12.96
CA MET A 252 -3.30 -3.58 13.78
C MET A 252 -4.81 -3.84 13.63
N ASP A 253 -5.57 -3.00 12.89
CA ASP A 253 -6.94 -3.36 12.55
C ASP A 253 -6.96 -4.68 11.75
N ARG A 254 -7.94 -5.54 12.06
CA ARG A 254 -8.06 -6.87 11.46
C ARG A 254 -8.69 -6.74 10.09
N PHE A 255 -8.25 -7.55 9.13
CA PHE A 255 -8.98 -7.76 7.89
C PHE A 255 -9.37 -9.22 7.76
N GLU A 256 -10.45 -9.46 7.02
CA GLU A 256 -10.98 -10.80 6.76
C GLU A 256 -11.73 -10.85 5.44
N VAL A 257 -12.08 -12.06 5.02
CA VAL A 257 -12.97 -12.25 3.87
C VAL A 257 -14.35 -11.68 4.21
N PRO A 258 -14.94 -10.85 3.33
CA PRO A 258 -16.22 -10.21 3.59
C PRO A 258 -17.35 -11.23 3.74
N ASP A 259 -18.27 -10.97 4.67
CA ASP A 259 -19.44 -11.83 4.85
C ASP A 259 -20.33 -11.77 3.61
N ARG A 260 -20.54 -12.92 2.98
CA ARG A 260 -21.27 -13.05 1.70
C ARG A 260 -22.78 -12.91 1.85
N ARG A 261 -23.29 -12.61 3.05
CA ARG A 261 -24.71 -12.67 3.42
C ARG A 261 -25.42 -11.32 3.55
N GLN A 262 -24.82 -10.22 3.09
CA GLN A 262 -25.46 -8.89 3.11
C GLN A 262 -25.56 -8.27 1.72
#